data_AF-A0A6B2K632-F1
#
_entry.id   AF-A0A6B2K632-F1
#
_cell.length_a   1.000
_cell.length_b   1.000
_cell.length_c   1.000
_cell.angle_alpha   90.00
_cell.angle_beta   90.00
_cell.angle_gamma   90.00
#
_symmetry.space_group_name_H-M   'P 1'
#
loop_
_entity.id
_entity.type
_entity.pdbx_description
1 polymer ?
#
loop_
_entity_poly.entity_id
_entity_poly.type
_entity_poly.pdbx_seq_one_letter_code
_entity_poly.pdbx_strand_id
1 'polypeptide(L)'
;MDDMLWDAVDTARRGPIDPSLGEHELARIFPKADLALVPIYRDLLALAEEFQMFTGRQLGLWEQIGELYGAITYGITLSREGGRSTGGTLGDQRVAIRTIAPGGDEAVMVSRADPFDRLLIVRIDENFEVRGQMLPRAALPAGESAEIRVGWGDLRPFN
;
A
#
# COMPACT_ATOMS: atom_id res chain seq x y z
N MET A 1 36.24 13.26 -1.37
CA MET A 1 35.36 14.40 -1.64
C MET A 1 34.05 13.78 -2.08
N ASP A 2 33.04 13.97 -1.25
CA ASP A 2 31.85 13.16 -1.01
C ASP A 2 31.32 12.28 -2.14
N ASP A 3 31.21 11.00 -1.80
CA ASP A 3 30.29 10.05 -2.39
C ASP A 3 28.88 10.64 -2.39
N MET A 4 28.43 11.00 -3.59
CA MET A 4 27.28 10.31 -4.17
C MET A 4 26.08 10.18 -3.22
N LEU A 5 25.55 11.35 -2.86
CA LEU A 5 24.20 11.62 -2.40
C LEU A 5 23.16 11.10 -3.44
N TRP A 6 23.05 9.79 -3.65
CA TRP A 6 21.99 9.21 -4.48
C TRP A 6 20.69 9.08 -3.67
N ASP A 7 19.76 9.97 -3.97
CA ASP A 7 18.33 9.70 -4.14
C ASP A 7 17.54 9.07 -2.97
N ALA A 8 17.59 9.73 -1.81
CA ALA A 8 16.52 9.69 -0.81
C ALA A 8 15.19 10.36 -1.27
N VAL A 9 15.00 10.59 -2.57
CA VAL A 9 13.98 11.50 -3.14
C VAL A 9 12.64 10.80 -3.47
N ASP A 10 12.56 9.47 -3.34
CA ASP A 10 11.50 8.70 -4.02
C ASP A 10 10.53 7.93 -3.11
N THR A 11 10.48 8.29 -1.82
CA THR A 11 9.55 7.72 -0.83
C THR A 11 8.31 8.59 -0.71
N ALA A 12 7.12 8.01 -0.84
CA ALA A 12 5.86 8.73 -0.75
C ALA A 12 4.98 8.15 0.36
N ARG A 13 4.27 9.03 1.09
CA ARG A 13 3.34 8.66 2.16
C ARG A 13 1.95 9.19 1.85
N ARG A 14 0.95 8.37 2.14
CA ARG A 14 -0.47 8.73 2.04
C ARG A 14 -1.17 8.33 3.32
N GLY A 15 -1.99 9.24 3.84
CA GLY A 15 -2.86 9.00 4.98
C GLY A 15 -4.24 8.51 4.53
N PRO A 16 -5.18 8.40 5.47
CA PRO A 16 -6.54 7.92 5.19
C PRO A 16 -7.24 8.74 4.10
N ILE A 17 -8.07 8.06 3.31
CA ILE A 17 -9.01 8.72 2.42
C ILE A 17 -10.19 9.17 3.28
N ASP A 18 -10.38 10.48 3.41
CA ASP A 18 -11.48 11.03 4.21
C ASP A 18 -12.84 10.54 3.63
N PRO A 19 -13.66 9.84 4.43
CA PRO A 19 -14.92 9.26 3.97
C PRO A 19 -15.96 10.32 3.60
N SER A 20 -15.84 11.55 4.11
CA SER A 20 -16.78 12.65 3.83
C SER A 20 -16.58 13.30 2.47
N LEU A 21 -15.40 13.10 1.85
CA LEU A 21 -15.09 13.74 0.57
C LEU A 21 -15.91 13.15 -0.58
N GLY A 22 -16.48 14.06 -1.37
CA GLY A 22 -17.18 13.75 -2.62
C GLY A 22 -16.22 13.55 -3.80
N GLU A 23 -16.75 13.04 -4.92
CA GLU A 23 -15.98 12.73 -6.13
C GLU A 23 -15.16 13.92 -6.65
N HIS A 24 -15.74 15.14 -6.65
CA HIS A 24 -15.05 16.33 -7.14
C HIS A 24 -13.83 16.72 -6.27
N GLU A 25 -13.91 16.50 -4.96
CA GLU A 25 -12.80 16.78 -4.03
C GLU A 25 -11.72 15.72 -4.18
N LEU A 26 -12.13 14.45 -4.26
CA LEU A 26 -11.24 13.33 -4.52
C LEU A 26 -10.50 13.46 -5.85
N ALA A 27 -11.18 13.93 -6.92
CA ALA A 27 -10.56 14.20 -8.21
C ALA A 27 -9.43 15.25 -8.11
N ARG A 28 -9.55 16.22 -7.20
CA ARG A 28 -8.52 17.25 -6.99
C ARG A 28 -7.34 16.73 -6.18
N ILE A 29 -7.59 15.85 -5.21
CA ILE A 29 -6.55 15.28 -4.34
C ILE A 29 -5.80 14.14 -5.06
N PHE A 30 -6.53 13.34 -5.83
CA PHE A 30 -6.05 12.15 -6.53
C PHE A 30 -6.35 12.23 -8.04
N PRO A 31 -5.71 13.16 -8.77
CA PRO A 31 -6.04 13.42 -10.18
C PRO A 31 -5.75 12.27 -11.15
N LYS A 32 -5.04 11.23 -10.69
CA LYS A 32 -4.71 10.03 -11.47
C LYS A 32 -5.49 8.79 -11.02
N ALA A 33 -6.38 8.92 -10.03
CA ALA A 33 -7.16 7.81 -9.52
C ALA A 33 -8.29 7.46 -10.48
N ASP A 34 -8.57 6.15 -10.60
CA ASP A 34 -9.87 5.71 -11.05
C ASP A 34 -10.87 5.85 -9.89
N LEU A 35 -11.66 6.94 -9.92
CA LEU A 35 -12.62 7.24 -8.85
C LEU A 35 -13.73 6.19 -8.73
N ALA A 36 -13.95 5.35 -9.75
CA ALA A 36 -14.89 4.24 -9.68
C ALA A 36 -14.47 3.19 -8.63
N LEU A 37 -13.19 3.17 -8.22
CA LEU A 37 -12.69 2.28 -7.17
C LEU A 37 -13.04 2.77 -5.76
N VAL A 38 -13.34 4.06 -5.58
CA VAL A 38 -13.56 4.64 -4.24
C VAL A 38 -14.78 4.04 -3.53
N PRO A 39 -15.96 3.89 -4.16
CA PRO A 39 -17.09 3.23 -3.52
C PRO A 39 -16.77 1.79 -3.12
N ILE A 40 -16.12 1.02 -4.01
CA ILE A 40 -15.73 -0.38 -3.76
C ILE A 40 -14.78 -0.48 -2.56
N TYR A 41 -13.79 0.41 -2.49
CA TYR A 41 -12.86 0.49 -1.38
C TYR A 41 -13.57 0.80 -0.05
N ARG A 42 -14.45 1.81 -0.05
CA ARG A 42 -15.21 2.21 1.15
C ARG A 42 -16.13 1.09 1.63
N ASP A 43 -16.84 0.44 0.72
CA ASP A 43 -17.75 -0.66 1.04
C ASP A 43 -17.00 -1.87 1.62
N LEU A 44 -15.84 -2.23 1.06
CA LEU A 44 -15.01 -3.32 1.58
C LEU A 44 -14.45 -3.02 2.97
N LEU A 45 -14.01 -1.78 3.21
CA LEU A 45 -13.47 -1.38 4.50
C LEU A 45 -14.57 -1.37 5.56
N ALA A 46 -15.74 -0.79 5.25
CA ALA A 46 -16.90 -0.77 6.15
C ALA A 46 -17.40 -2.19 6.46
N LEU A 47 -17.50 -3.06 5.45
CA LEU A 47 -17.90 -4.44 5.66
C LEU A 47 -16.91 -5.21 6.54
N ALA A 48 -15.61 -4.98 6.38
CA ALA A 48 -14.60 -5.60 7.22
C ALA A 48 -14.70 -5.13 8.68
N GLU A 49 -14.97 -3.84 8.90
CA GLU A 49 -15.19 -3.23 10.22
C GLU A 49 -16.43 -3.81 10.90
N GLU A 50 -17.57 -3.74 10.23
CA GLU A 50 -18.82 -4.29 10.75
C GLU A 50 -18.68 -5.79 11.05
N PHE A 51 -18.08 -6.56 10.16
CA PHE A 51 -17.88 -8.00 10.35
C PHE A 51 -17.03 -8.30 11.59
N GLN A 52 -15.94 -7.56 11.82
CA GLN A 52 -15.12 -7.72 13.02
C GLN A 52 -15.87 -7.31 14.28
N MET A 53 -16.58 -6.18 14.25
CA MET A 53 -17.36 -5.70 15.38
C MET A 53 -18.44 -6.72 15.80
N PHE A 54 -19.16 -7.30 14.84
CA PHE A 54 -20.27 -8.22 15.13
C PHE A 54 -19.84 -9.65 15.42
N THR A 55 -18.73 -10.12 14.82
CA THR A 55 -18.34 -11.54 14.92
C THR A 55 -17.07 -11.79 15.74
N GLY A 56 -16.29 -10.74 16.03
CA GLY A 56 -14.95 -10.85 16.63
C GLY A 56 -13.90 -11.47 15.69
N ARG A 57 -14.23 -11.72 14.42
CA ARG A 57 -13.34 -12.36 13.43
C ARG A 57 -12.96 -11.38 12.32
N GLN A 58 -11.80 -11.59 11.70
CA GLN A 58 -11.37 -10.77 10.57
C GLN A 58 -11.97 -11.23 9.24
N LEU A 59 -12.28 -10.27 8.38
CA LEU A 59 -12.65 -10.49 7.00
C LEU A 59 -11.37 -10.48 6.15
N GLY A 60 -10.97 -11.63 5.60
CA GLY A 60 -9.67 -11.85 4.94
C GLY A 60 -9.49 -11.15 3.57
N LEU A 61 -9.95 -9.90 3.45
CA LEU A 61 -9.92 -9.08 2.22
C LEU A 61 -8.92 -7.92 2.29
N TRP A 62 -7.95 -7.99 3.21
CA TRP A 62 -6.98 -6.92 3.46
C TRP A 62 -6.08 -6.64 2.25
N GLU A 63 -5.69 -7.68 1.49
CA GLU A 63 -4.88 -7.51 0.28
C GLU A 63 -5.63 -6.68 -0.76
N GLN A 64 -6.91 -7.00 -1.00
CA GLN A 64 -7.77 -6.27 -1.95
C GLN A 64 -7.97 -4.81 -1.51
N ILE A 65 -8.18 -4.56 -0.21
CA ILE A 65 -8.27 -3.20 0.33
C ILE A 65 -6.96 -2.43 0.08
N GLY A 66 -5.81 -3.08 0.27
CA GLY A 66 -4.50 -2.47 0.01
C GLY A 66 -4.25 -2.14 -1.46
N GLU A 67 -4.66 -3.02 -2.37
CA GLU A 67 -4.58 -2.78 -3.81
C GLU A 67 -5.44 -1.60 -4.24
N LEU A 68 -6.71 -1.56 -3.80
CA LEU A 68 -7.60 -0.45 -4.10
C LEU A 68 -7.07 0.86 -3.54
N TYR A 69 -6.56 0.86 -2.31
CA TYR A 69 -5.92 2.02 -1.71
C TYR A 69 -4.71 2.50 -2.54
N GLY A 70 -3.87 1.58 -3.00
CA GLY A 70 -2.74 1.89 -3.88
C GLY A 70 -3.17 2.51 -5.20
N ALA A 71 -4.21 1.94 -5.83
CA ALA A 71 -4.77 2.46 -7.07
C ALA A 71 -5.32 3.89 -6.90
N ILE A 72 -6.07 4.14 -5.81
CA ILE A 72 -6.68 5.44 -5.53
C ILE A 72 -5.62 6.48 -5.14
N THR A 73 -4.74 6.17 -4.19
CA THR A 73 -3.90 7.21 -3.55
C THR A 73 -2.56 7.45 -4.27
N TYR A 74 -2.10 6.48 -5.06
CA TYR A 74 -0.86 6.56 -5.82
C TYR A 74 -1.06 6.51 -7.33
N GLY A 75 -2.26 6.18 -7.83
CA GLY A 75 -2.53 6.04 -9.27
C GLY A 75 -1.93 4.75 -9.85
N ILE A 76 -1.85 3.69 -9.04
CA ILE A 76 -1.35 2.39 -9.50
C ILE A 76 -2.40 1.74 -10.40
N THR A 77 -1.99 1.34 -11.59
CA THR A 77 -2.82 0.49 -12.47
C THR A 77 -2.67 -0.96 -12.04
N LEU A 78 -3.75 -1.53 -11.50
CA LEU A 78 -3.76 -2.92 -10.99
C LEU A 78 -3.60 -3.92 -12.13
N SER A 79 -2.77 -4.94 -11.90
CA SER A 79 -2.58 -6.03 -12.84
C SER A 79 -3.84 -6.90 -12.92
N ARG A 80 -4.30 -7.20 -14.14
CA ARG A 80 -5.52 -8.00 -14.39
C ARG A 80 -5.30 -9.51 -14.44
N GLU A 81 -4.06 -9.98 -14.28
CA GLU A 81 -3.75 -11.40 -14.39
C GLU A 81 -4.22 -12.16 -13.14
N GLY A 82 -5.39 -12.79 -13.26
CA GLY A 82 -6.13 -13.50 -12.23
C GLY A 82 -5.44 -14.72 -11.62
N GLY A 83 -4.29 -14.53 -10.98
CA GLY A 83 -3.69 -15.60 -10.19
C GLY A 83 -2.53 -15.23 -9.27
N ARG A 84 -1.81 -14.12 -9.45
CA ARG A 84 -0.55 -13.91 -8.69
C ARG A 84 -0.08 -12.49 -8.36
N SER A 85 -0.70 -11.43 -8.85
CA SER A 85 -0.20 -10.08 -8.56
C SER A 85 -0.88 -9.47 -7.35
N THR A 86 -0.18 -9.46 -6.21
CA THR A 86 -0.38 -8.44 -5.17
C THR A 86 0.36 -7.18 -5.61
N GLY A 87 -0.19 -6.44 -6.57
CA GLY A 87 0.51 -5.30 -7.18
C GLY A 87 -0.02 -4.77 -8.52
N GLY A 88 0.77 -3.89 -9.13
CA GLY A 88 0.41 -3.22 -10.38
C GLY A 88 1.57 -2.42 -10.96
N THR A 89 1.24 -1.40 -11.75
CA THR A 89 2.23 -0.51 -12.37
C THR A 89 1.94 0.96 -12.07
N LEU A 90 2.99 1.74 -11.91
CA LEU A 90 2.94 3.20 -11.82
C LEU A 90 3.82 3.76 -12.93
N GLY A 91 3.20 4.14 -14.05
CA GLY A 91 3.94 4.37 -15.30
C GLY A 91 4.64 3.07 -15.74
N ASP A 92 5.94 3.15 -16.01
CA ASP A 92 6.74 1.99 -16.43
C ASP A 92 7.30 1.17 -15.26
N GLN A 93 7.04 1.58 -14.02
CA GLN A 93 7.58 0.92 -12.83
C GLN A 93 6.60 -0.10 -12.27
N ARG A 94 7.09 -1.30 -11.97
CA ARG A 94 6.32 -2.36 -11.30
C ARG A 94 6.28 -2.09 -9.79
N VAL A 95 5.09 -2.14 -9.23
CA VAL A 95 4.84 -1.89 -7.81
C VAL A 95 4.32 -3.17 -7.16
N ALA A 96 5.08 -3.71 -6.22
CA ALA A 96 4.58 -4.73 -5.30
C ALA A 96 3.75 -4.04 -4.21
N ILE A 97 2.57 -4.57 -3.90
CA ILE A 97 1.72 -4.06 -2.83
C ILE A 97 1.67 -5.13 -1.74
N ARG A 98 1.90 -4.72 -0.48
CA ARG A 98 1.81 -5.61 0.69
C ARG A 98 0.98 -4.95 1.76
N THR A 99 0.02 -5.69 2.31
CA THR A 99 -0.88 -5.16 3.33
C THR A 99 -0.54 -5.72 4.71
N ILE A 100 -0.41 -4.83 5.69
CA ILE A 100 -0.43 -5.14 7.11
C ILE A 100 -1.88 -5.03 7.58
N ALA A 101 -2.46 -6.15 8.00
CA ALA A 101 -3.81 -6.24 8.51
C ALA A 101 -3.94 -5.69 9.95
N PRO A 102 -5.15 -5.32 10.40
CA PRO A 102 -5.37 -4.91 11.79
C PRO A 102 -4.90 -5.98 12.78
N GLY A 103 -4.14 -5.61 13.80
CA GLY A 103 -3.59 -6.57 14.79
C GLY A 103 -2.63 -7.62 14.20
N GLY A 104 -2.19 -7.46 12.94
CA GLY A 104 -1.21 -8.30 12.29
C GLY A 104 0.23 -7.95 12.69
N ASP A 105 1.19 -8.64 12.08
CA ASP A 105 2.60 -8.31 12.23
C ASP A 105 2.90 -6.94 11.63
N GLU A 106 3.64 -6.08 12.34
CA GLU A 106 4.02 -4.73 11.90
C GLU A 106 5.14 -4.77 10.83
N ALA A 107 5.20 -5.84 10.05
CA ALA A 107 6.16 -6.04 8.98
C ALA A 107 5.57 -6.91 7.87
N VAL A 108 6.11 -6.73 6.67
CA VAL A 108 5.77 -7.55 5.50
C VAL A 108 7.00 -8.31 5.01
N MET A 109 6.77 -9.49 4.45
CA MET A 109 7.79 -10.25 3.75
C MET A 109 7.70 -9.97 2.25
N VAL A 110 8.85 -9.69 1.64
CA VAL A 110 8.97 -9.53 0.19
C VAL A 110 10.08 -10.42 -0.34
N SER A 111 9.83 -11.11 -1.44
CA SER A 111 10.83 -11.95 -2.08
C SER A 111 11.76 -11.10 -2.92
N ARG A 112 13.07 -11.37 -2.84
CA ARG A 112 14.07 -10.76 -3.74
C ARG A 112 13.91 -11.26 -5.18
N ALA A 113 13.33 -12.43 -5.39
CA ALA A 113 13.08 -12.92 -6.75
C ALA A 113 11.89 -12.22 -7.43
N ASP A 114 11.02 -11.55 -6.66
CA ASP A 114 9.85 -10.89 -7.24
C ASP A 114 10.28 -9.71 -8.12
N PRO A 115 9.72 -9.57 -9.33
CA PRO A 115 10.14 -8.54 -10.26
C PRO A 115 9.36 -7.24 -10.00
N PHE A 116 9.83 -6.43 -9.05
CA PHE A 116 9.28 -5.11 -8.74
C PHE A 116 10.37 -4.04 -8.69
N ASP A 117 10.00 -2.80 -8.97
CA ASP A 117 10.87 -1.63 -8.90
C ASP A 117 10.58 -0.79 -7.64
N ARG A 118 9.33 -0.85 -7.16
CA ARG A 118 8.88 -0.22 -5.91
C ARG A 118 8.06 -1.18 -5.05
N LEU A 119 8.09 -0.94 -3.74
CA LEU A 119 7.23 -1.58 -2.76
C LEU A 119 6.29 -0.53 -2.17
N LEU A 120 4.99 -0.78 -2.21
CA LEU A 120 3.98 -0.07 -1.43
C LEU A 120 3.57 -0.96 -0.27
N ILE A 121 3.82 -0.50 0.95
CA ILE A 121 3.28 -1.11 2.17
C ILE A 121 2.02 -0.33 2.54
N VAL A 122 0.89 -1.03 2.64
CA VAL A 122 -0.37 -0.47 3.12
C VAL A 122 -0.63 -1.04 4.51
N ARG A 123 -0.84 -0.18 5.49
CA ARG A 123 -1.17 -0.56 6.86
C ARG A 123 -2.60 -0.16 7.16
N ILE A 124 -3.38 -1.12 7.64
CA ILE A 124 -4.72 -0.92 8.18
C ILE A 124 -4.61 -1.15 9.68
N ASP A 125 -4.93 -0.14 10.48
CA ASP A 125 -4.84 -0.25 11.93
C ASP A 125 -6.13 -0.78 12.57
N GLU A 126 -6.12 -0.94 13.90
CA GLU A 126 -7.27 -1.46 14.65
C GLU A 126 -8.51 -0.54 14.60
N ASN A 127 -8.34 0.72 14.21
CA ASN A 127 -9.43 1.66 13.95
C ASN A 127 -9.80 1.72 12.47
N PHE A 128 -9.33 0.75 11.67
CA PHE A 128 -9.56 0.69 10.23
C PHE A 128 -9.00 1.88 9.45
N GLU A 129 -8.09 2.66 10.05
CA GLU A 129 -7.42 3.73 9.32
C GLU A 129 -6.34 3.15 8.39
N VAL A 130 -6.50 3.42 7.10
CA VAL A 130 -5.57 2.94 6.08
C VAL A 130 -4.52 4.01 5.78
N ARG A 131 -3.25 3.62 5.88
CA ARG A 131 -2.09 4.45 5.53
C ARG A 131 -1.20 3.67 4.58
N GLY A 132 -0.46 4.37 3.73
CA GLY A 132 0.49 3.72 2.83
C GLY A 132 1.83 4.43 2.79
N GLN A 133 2.88 3.65 2.66
CA GLN A 133 4.23 4.13 2.41
C GLN A 133 4.85 3.38 1.22
N MET A 134 5.20 4.12 0.19
CA MET A 134 5.87 3.62 -1.01
C MET A 134 7.36 3.93 -0.94
N LEU A 135 8.18 2.94 -1.26
CA LEU A 135 9.64 3.04 -1.27
C LEU A 135 10.23 2.39 -2.53
N PRO A 136 11.35 2.92 -3.06
CA PRO A 136 12.07 2.27 -4.14
C PRO A 136 12.71 0.97 -3.63
N ARG A 137 12.82 -0.04 -4.50
CA ARG A 137 13.49 -1.31 -4.15
C ARG A 137 14.91 -1.13 -3.64
N ALA A 138 15.62 -0.12 -4.15
CA ALA A 138 16.98 0.21 -3.72
C ALA A 138 17.07 0.65 -2.24
N ALA A 139 15.97 1.10 -1.64
CA ALA A 139 15.92 1.44 -0.21
C ALA A 139 15.71 0.23 0.70
N LEU A 140 15.48 -0.97 0.14
CA LEU A 140 15.32 -2.18 0.93
C LEU A 140 16.66 -2.66 1.48
N PRO A 141 16.71 -3.25 2.69
CA PRO A 141 17.93 -3.78 3.27
C PRO A 141 18.66 -4.73 2.31
N ALA A 142 19.98 -4.54 2.16
CA ALA A 142 20.84 -5.50 1.47
C ALA A 142 20.96 -6.81 2.28
N GLY A 143 21.24 -7.93 1.61
CA GLY A 143 21.47 -9.21 2.28
C GLY A 143 21.26 -10.42 1.38
N GLU A 144 21.76 -11.56 1.84
CA GLU A 144 21.77 -12.85 1.11
C GLU A 144 20.45 -13.63 1.25
N SER A 145 19.58 -13.25 2.20
CA SER A 145 18.29 -13.93 2.39
C SER A 145 17.39 -13.74 1.15
N ALA A 146 16.76 -14.83 0.71
CA ALA A 146 15.79 -14.83 -0.38
C ALA A 146 14.59 -13.92 -0.09
N GLU A 147 14.22 -13.80 1.18
CA GLU A 147 13.16 -12.91 1.64
C GLU A 147 13.73 -11.73 2.43
N ILE A 148 13.10 -10.57 2.25
CA ILE A 148 13.37 -9.36 3.01
C ILE A 148 12.17 -9.12 3.92
N ARG A 149 12.44 -8.97 5.21
CA ARG A 149 11.46 -8.47 6.17
C ARG A 149 11.53 -6.95 6.20
N VAL A 150 10.40 -6.28 6.00
CA VAL A 150 10.30 -4.82 6.01
C VAL A 150 9.31 -4.41 7.08
N GLY A 151 9.81 -3.88 8.20
CA GLY A 151 8.98 -3.36 9.28
C GLY A 151 8.37 -2.00 8.93
N TRP A 152 7.11 -1.78 9.29
CA TRP A 152 6.42 -0.50 9.13
C TRP A 152 7.16 0.65 9.84
N GLY A 153 7.64 0.39 11.07
CA GLY A 153 8.40 1.37 11.87
C GLY A 153 9.83 1.62 11.36
N ASP A 154 10.42 0.67 10.64
CA ASP A 154 11.78 0.79 10.09
C ASP A 154 11.82 1.74 8.87
N LEU A 155 10.65 2.01 8.29
CA LEU A 155 10.47 3.01 7.25
C LEU A 155 10.62 4.42 7.85
N ARG A 156 11.86 4.86 8.08
CA ARG A 156 12.15 6.12 8.79
C ARG A 156 11.35 7.32 8.24
N PRO A 157 10.83 8.21 9.10
CA PRO A 157 10.53 9.58 8.68
C PRO A 157 11.85 10.26 8.32
N PHE A 158 11.92 10.95 7.19
CA PHE A 158 13.00 11.92 7.00
C PHE A 158 12.75 13.10 7.93
N ASN A 159 13.82 13.52 8.59
CA ASN A 159 13.90 14.71 9.43
C ASN A 159 13.82 15.97 8.55
#